data_AF-A0A194XIP1-F1
#
_entry.id   AF-A0A194XIP1-F1
#
_cell.length_a   1.000
_cell.length_b   1.000
_cell.length_c   1.000
_cell.angle_alpha   90.00
_cell.angle_beta   90.00
_cell.angle_gamma   90.00
#
_symmetry.space_group_name_H-M   'P 1'
#
loop_
_entity.id
_entity.type
_entity.pdbx_description
1 polymer ?
#
loop_
_entity_poly.entity_id
_entity_poly.type
_entity_poly.pdbx_seq_one_letter_code
_entity_poly.pdbx_strand_id
1 'polypeptide(L)'
;MGGFVSYPRLYEILAYAVTEKGKPGAPLQKLSSVSLNTDGGQLLSIKELLPFLKLDTVTTVSAHRLLDEMDKECVFIYDSQSKINDLSLIKNSMNSHSLSCLLYCCPYLRRFTYDSGNDDMGREFVDPAIASGLLASKESLEEIVLSNDLACEASRWYPVSPLASFPKLRIIDADFVNFIRLNHKMAEYSEDDSEGDSEDDYDGEVFTFDHIEEEISWFADLMPESLEHLVVRDCSDAIFDGVADLLDRGHATSLKTIELKFDEYATMDSHDRYGEYWEGRAKEEGIVLTRVRGNAMPVLEMASLGLD
;
A
#
# COMPACT_ATOMS: atom_id res chain seq x y z
N MET A 1 -16.55 -21.11 -15.30
CA MET A 1 -15.53 -22.17 -15.49
C MET A 1 -14.18 -21.47 -15.52
N GLY A 2 -13.40 -21.57 -14.45
CA GLY A 2 -12.02 -21.08 -14.43
C GLY A 2 -11.11 -22.14 -15.05
N GLY A 3 -10.36 -21.77 -16.08
CA GLY A 3 -9.32 -22.62 -16.66
C GLY A 3 -7.97 -22.24 -16.05
N PHE A 4 -7.20 -23.23 -15.60
CA PHE A 4 -5.81 -23.03 -15.20
C PHE A 4 -4.91 -23.15 -16.44
N VAL A 5 -4.01 -22.19 -16.63
CA VAL A 5 -3.03 -22.20 -17.73
C VAL A 5 -1.63 -22.36 -17.13
N SER A 6 -0.93 -23.45 -17.48
CA SER A 6 0.44 -23.70 -17.02
C SER A 6 1.47 -22.79 -17.70
N TYR A 7 2.49 -22.43 -16.94
CA TYR A 7 3.41 -21.31 -17.14
C TYR A 7 4.20 -21.22 -18.48
N PRO A 8 4.59 -22.30 -19.20
CA PRO A 8 5.23 -22.12 -20.51
C PRO A 8 4.25 -21.67 -21.61
N ARG A 9 2.97 -22.06 -21.51
CA ARG A 9 1.94 -21.73 -22.52
C ARG A 9 1.24 -20.41 -22.26
N LEU A 10 1.39 -19.86 -21.06
CA LEU A 10 0.78 -18.60 -20.68
C LEU A 10 1.29 -17.47 -21.59
N TYR A 11 2.60 -17.37 -21.80
CA TYR A 11 3.19 -16.36 -22.67
C TYR A 11 2.70 -16.45 -24.12
N GLU A 12 2.61 -17.65 -24.68
CA GLU A 12 2.09 -17.87 -26.05
C GLU A 12 0.61 -17.50 -26.16
N ILE A 13 -0.21 -17.90 -25.18
CA ILE A 13 -1.64 -17.58 -25.15
C ILE A 13 -1.86 -16.08 -24.98
N LEU A 14 -1.03 -15.39 -24.19
CA LEU A 14 -1.11 -13.96 -23.97
C LEU A 14 -0.62 -13.15 -25.16
N ALA A 15 0.50 -13.52 -25.76
CA ALA A 15 0.98 -12.90 -26.99
C ALA A 15 -0.09 -13.03 -28.09
N TYR A 16 -0.70 -14.22 -28.21
CA TYR A 16 -1.80 -14.45 -29.14
C TYR A 16 -3.03 -13.59 -28.81
N ALA A 17 -3.48 -13.56 -27.56
CA ALA A 17 -4.65 -12.77 -27.14
C ALA A 17 -4.46 -11.26 -27.35
N VAL A 18 -3.26 -10.74 -27.09
CA VAL A 18 -2.91 -9.33 -27.36
C VAL A 18 -2.93 -9.06 -28.87
N THR A 19 -2.37 -9.95 -29.70
CA THR A 19 -2.41 -9.78 -31.16
C THR A 19 -3.81 -9.89 -31.76
N GLU A 20 -4.71 -10.67 -31.15
CA GLU A 20 -6.08 -10.85 -31.59
C GLU A 20 -7.08 -9.87 -30.93
N LYS A 21 -6.59 -8.88 -30.16
CA LYS A 21 -7.42 -7.86 -29.50
C LYS A 21 -8.38 -7.22 -30.51
N GLY A 22 -9.67 -7.22 -30.19
CA GLY A 22 -10.74 -6.65 -31.03
C GLY A 22 -11.36 -7.57 -32.08
N LYS A 23 -10.86 -8.80 -32.29
CA LYS A 23 -11.44 -9.76 -33.25
C LYS A 23 -12.52 -10.64 -32.61
N PRO A 24 -13.77 -10.70 -33.08
CA PRO A 24 -14.82 -11.53 -32.47
C PRO A 24 -14.38 -12.99 -32.30
N GLY A 25 -14.46 -13.51 -31.07
CA GLY A 25 -14.05 -14.89 -30.77
C GLY A 25 -12.58 -15.07 -30.44
N ALA A 26 -11.80 -13.98 -30.37
CA ALA A 26 -10.43 -14.03 -29.87
C ALA A 26 -10.37 -14.62 -28.44
N PRO A 27 -9.30 -15.36 -28.10
CA PRO A 27 -9.12 -15.84 -26.74
C PRO A 27 -9.09 -14.68 -25.75
N LEU A 28 -9.56 -14.94 -24.53
CA LEU A 28 -9.51 -13.99 -23.41
C LEU A 28 -10.39 -12.72 -23.55
N GLN A 29 -11.29 -12.63 -24.52
CA GLN A 29 -12.27 -11.50 -24.63
C GLN A 29 -13.22 -11.34 -23.44
N LYS A 30 -13.33 -12.36 -22.61
CA LYS A 30 -14.13 -12.35 -21.37
C LYS A 30 -13.25 -12.37 -20.12
N LEU A 31 -11.94 -12.29 -20.28
CA LEU A 31 -11.01 -12.29 -19.16
C LEU A 31 -11.09 -10.93 -18.49
N SER A 32 -11.63 -10.89 -17.27
CA SER A 32 -11.74 -9.68 -16.45
C SER A 32 -10.82 -9.66 -15.24
N SER A 33 -10.34 -10.83 -14.81
CA SER A 33 -9.48 -10.98 -13.65
C SER A 33 -8.32 -11.91 -13.95
N VAL A 34 -7.15 -11.55 -13.44
CA VAL A 34 -5.89 -12.29 -13.58
C VAL A 34 -5.29 -12.44 -12.19
N SER A 35 -4.90 -13.67 -11.86
CA SER A 35 -4.10 -13.97 -10.68
C SER A 35 -2.85 -14.72 -11.13
N LEU A 36 -1.69 -14.11 -10.91
CA LEU A 36 -0.39 -14.71 -11.19
C LEU A 36 0.21 -15.16 -9.86
N ASN A 37 0.24 -16.47 -9.66
CA ASN A 37 0.81 -17.09 -8.47
C ASN A 37 1.72 -18.24 -8.88
N THR A 38 2.84 -18.39 -8.19
CA THR A 38 3.81 -19.47 -8.40
C THR A 38 3.71 -20.48 -7.27
N ASP A 39 3.45 -21.72 -7.65
CA ASP A 39 3.62 -22.83 -6.72
C ASP A 39 5.13 -23.09 -6.53
N GLY A 40 5.62 -23.10 -5.30
CA GLY A 40 6.99 -23.55 -5.01
C GLY A 40 8.08 -22.48 -5.02
N GLY A 41 7.75 -21.22 -4.80
CA GLY A 41 8.73 -20.16 -4.46
C GLY A 41 9.49 -19.57 -5.63
N GLN A 42 9.11 -19.86 -6.87
CA GLN A 42 9.65 -19.16 -8.05
C GLN A 42 9.19 -17.70 -8.06
N LEU A 43 10.08 -16.80 -8.46
CA LEU A 43 9.75 -15.39 -8.64
C LEU A 43 9.18 -15.18 -10.05
N LEU A 44 8.13 -14.37 -10.15
CA LEU A 44 7.56 -13.93 -11.41
C LEU A 44 8.33 -12.72 -11.93
N SER A 45 8.54 -12.61 -13.23
CA SER A 45 9.07 -11.38 -13.82
C SER A 45 7.93 -10.38 -14.01
N ILE A 46 8.15 -9.09 -13.70
CA ILE A 46 7.15 -8.05 -14.01
C ILE A 46 6.74 -8.03 -15.49
N LYS A 47 7.64 -8.44 -16.40
CA LYS A 47 7.36 -8.56 -17.84
C LYS A 47 6.19 -9.48 -18.16
N GLU A 48 5.89 -10.44 -17.28
CA GLU A 48 4.78 -11.38 -17.44
C GLU A 48 3.44 -10.76 -17.05
N LEU A 49 3.44 -9.71 -16.23
CA LEU A 49 2.24 -8.96 -15.87
C LEU A 49 1.82 -7.98 -16.97
N LEU A 50 2.79 -7.37 -17.67
CA LEU A 50 2.55 -6.27 -18.61
C LEU A 50 1.52 -6.57 -19.73
N PRO A 51 1.47 -7.77 -20.35
CA PRO A 51 0.48 -8.05 -21.39
C PRO A 51 -0.97 -7.89 -20.90
N PHE A 52 -1.24 -8.20 -19.63
CA PHE A 52 -2.59 -8.10 -19.07
C PHE A 52 -3.05 -6.66 -18.88
N LEU A 53 -2.12 -5.75 -18.58
CA LEU A 53 -2.42 -4.32 -18.45
C LEU A 53 -2.93 -3.72 -19.77
N LYS A 54 -2.60 -4.33 -20.91
CA LYS A 54 -3.01 -3.89 -22.25
C LYS A 54 -4.38 -4.44 -22.68
N LEU A 55 -4.97 -5.37 -21.94
CA LEU A 55 -6.25 -5.98 -22.26
C LEU A 55 -7.40 -5.16 -21.64
N ASP A 56 -8.20 -4.49 -22.48
CA ASP A 56 -9.30 -3.62 -22.04
C ASP A 56 -10.39 -4.35 -21.25
N THR A 57 -10.41 -5.67 -21.30
CA THR A 57 -11.39 -6.49 -20.58
C THR A 57 -10.95 -6.78 -19.16
N VAL A 58 -9.63 -6.74 -18.90
CA VAL A 58 -9.06 -7.02 -17.59
C VAL A 58 -9.18 -5.79 -16.72
N THR A 59 -9.81 -5.95 -15.56
CA THR A 59 -10.02 -4.88 -14.57
C THR A 59 -9.43 -5.22 -13.21
N THR A 60 -9.07 -6.48 -12.99
CA THR A 60 -8.54 -6.97 -11.71
C THR A 60 -7.28 -7.77 -11.96
N VAL A 61 -6.20 -7.42 -11.26
CA VAL A 61 -4.91 -8.07 -11.35
C VAL A 61 -4.41 -8.35 -9.93
N SER A 62 -4.01 -9.59 -9.68
CA SER A 62 -3.26 -9.97 -8.50
C SER A 62 -1.98 -10.68 -8.93
N ALA A 63 -0.85 -10.32 -8.33
CA ALA A 63 0.41 -10.97 -8.58
C ALA A 63 1.16 -11.23 -7.27
N HIS A 64 1.68 -12.44 -7.13
CA HIS A 64 2.50 -12.86 -6.01
C HIS A 64 3.96 -12.98 -6.43
N ARG A 65 4.89 -12.47 -5.63
CA ARG A 65 6.33 -12.70 -5.82
C ARG A 65 6.88 -12.20 -7.16
N LEU A 66 6.43 -11.04 -7.63
CA LEU A 66 7.07 -10.33 -8.74
C LEU A 66 8.44 -9.82 -8.30
N LEU A 67 9.39 -9.96 -9.20
CA LEU A 67 10.74 -9.44 -9.13
C LEU A 67 10.99 -8.56 -10.36
N ASP A 68 11.73 -7.48 -10.14
CA ASP A 68 12.37 -6.79 -11.25
C ASP A 68 13.60 -7.56 -11.71
N GLU A 69 13.59 -7.94 -12.98
CA GLU A 69 14.83 -8.30 -13.66
C GLU A 69 15.79 -7.11 -13.59
N MET A 70 17.03 -7.34 -13.13
CA MET A 70 18.05 -6.29 -12.93
C MET A 70 18.47 -5.55 -14.22
N ASP A 71 17.77 -5.76 -15.32
CA ASP A 71 17.97 -5.02 -16.55
C ASP A 71 17.45 -3.59 -16.36
N LYS A 72 18.41 -2.66 -16.31
CA LYS A 72 18.27 -1.21 -16.08
C LYS A 72 17.36 -0.46 -17.07
N GLU A 73 16.63 -1.17 -17.92
CA GLU A 73 15.82 -0.65 -19.01
C GLU A 73 14.42 -1.28 -19.05
N CYS A 74 13.80 -1.55 -17.90
CA CYS A 74 12.33 -1.68 -17.88
C CYS A 74 11.70 -0.31 -18.15
N VAL A 75 11.82 0.16 -19.40
CA VAL A 75 11.06 1.28 -19.93
C VAL A 75 9.66 0.74 -20.15
N PHE A 76 8.78 0.95 -19.18
CA PHE A 76 7.35 0.83 -19.39
C PHE A 76 7.02 1.81 -20.52
N ILE A 77 6.68 1.29 -21.70
CA ILE A 77 6.22 2.14 -22.78
C ILE A 77 4.82 2.62 -22.37
N TYR A 78 4.77 3.86 -21.89
CA TYR A 78 3.64 4.58 -21.27
C TYR A 78 2.38 4.74 -22.15
N ASP A 79 2.36 4.19 -23.36
CA ASP A 79 1.33 4.48 -24.35
C ASP A 79 -0.02 3.80 -24.07
N SER A 80 -0.09 2.84 -23.13
CA SER A 80 -1.33 2.16 -22.78
C SER A 80 -1.78 2.47 -21.36
N GLN A 81 -2.81 3.31 -21.23
CA GLN A 81 -3.58 3.42 -19.99
C GLN A 81 -4.39 2.13 -19.80
N SER A 82 -4.11 1.43 -18.71
CA SER A 82 -4.82 0.22 -18.36
C SER A 82 -6.21 0.53 -17.82
N LYS A 83 -7.15 -0.43 -17.93
CA LYS A 83 -8.47 -0.40 -17.29
C LYS A 83 -8.50 -1.15 -15.96
N ILE A 84 -7.32 -1.42 -15.38
CA ILE A 84 -7.24 -2.01 -14.04
C ILE A 84 -7.87 -1.06 -13.03
N ASN A 85 -8.85 -1.59 -12.30
CA ASN A 85 -9.50 -0.96 -11.17
C ASN A 85 -9.00 -1.55 -9.84
N ASP A 86 -8.55 -2.82 -9.84
CA ASP A 86 -8.07 -3.52 -8.66
C ASP A 86 -6.69 -4.12 -8.93
N LEU A 87 -5.67 -3.65 -8.22
CA LEU A 87 -4.30 -4.15 -8.31
C LEU A 87 -3.83 -4.65 -6.95
N SER A 88 -3.48 -5.92 -6.87
CA SER A 88 -2.93 -6.55 -5.68
C SER A 88 -1.55 -7.12 -5.96
N LEU A 89 -0.58 -6.66 -5.20
CA LEU A 89 0.81 -7.03 -5.30
C LEU A 89 1.23 -7.62 -3.97
N ILE A 90 1.29 -8.95 -3.88
CA ILE A 90 1.64 -9.66 -2.65
C ILE A 90 3.05 -10.24 -2.66
N LYS A 91 3.82 -10.02 -1.60
CA LYS A 91 5.20 -10.49 -1.41
C LYS A 91 6.12 -10.15 -2.59
N ASN A 92 6.08 -8.92 -3.09
CA ASN A 92 6.85 -8.51 -4.27
C ASN A 92 8.16 -7.82 -3.89
N SER A 93 9.19 -8.05 -4.70
CA SER A 93 10.52 -7.43 -4.56
C SER A 93 10.83 -6.51 -5.75
N MET A 94 9.84 -5.71 -6.14
CA MET A 94 10.03 -4.69 -7.18
C MET A 94 10.78 -3.49 -6.60
N ASN A 95 11.59 -2.86 -7.44
CA ASN A 95 12.22 -1.59 -7.12
C ASN A 95 11.21 -0.44 -7.26
N SER A 96 11.56 0.69 -6.66
CA SER A 96 10.72 1.89 -6.62
C SER A 96 10.36 2.43 -8.00
N HIS A 97 11.31 2.45 -8.93
CA HIS A 97 11.02 2.94 -10.27
C HIS A 97 9.96 2.08 -10.96
N SER A 98 10.11 0.76 -10.94
CA SER A 98 9.17 -0.16 -11.60
C SER A 98 7.78 -0.13 -10.99
N LEU A 99 7.67 -0.06 -9.66
CA LEU A 99 6.38 0.05 -8.99
C LEU A 99 5.68 1.38 -9.34
N SER A 100 6.42 2.50 -9.30
CA SER A 100 5.88 3.80 -9.69
C SER A 100 5.37 3.80 -11.13
N CYS A 101 6.15 3.26 -12.07
CA CYS A 101 5.75 3.14 -13.47
C CYS A 101 4.51 2.25 -13.66
N LEU A 102 4.45 1.11 -12.96
CA LEU A 102 3.30 0.20 -13.00
C LEU A 102 2.01 0.90 -12.53
N LEU A 103 2.08 1.62 -11.41
CA LEU A 103 0.96 2.37 -10.86
C LEU A 103 0.53 3.52 -11.76
N TYR A 104 1.50 4.22 -12.37
CA TYR A 104 1.23 5.28 -13.33
C TYR A 104 0.45 4.79 -14.56
N CYS A 105 0.64 3.52 -14.98
CA CYS A 105 -0.13 2.90 -16.05
C CYS A 105 -1.59 2.57 -15.69
N CYS A 106 -2.01 2.75 -14.43
CA CYS A 106 -3.32 2.33 -13.92
C CYS A 106 -4.20 3.52 -13.48
N PRO A 107 -4.52 4.52 -14.31
CA PRO A 107 -5.19 5.75 -13.86
C PRO A 107 -6.63 5.57 -13.34
N TYR A 108 -7.24 4.40 -13.56
CA TYR A 108 -8.58 4.05 -13.08
C TYR A 108 -8.55 3.20 -11.81
N LEU A 109 -7.40 3.05 -11.16
CA LEU A 109 -7.24 2.21 -9.98
C LEU A 109 -8.14 2.71 -8.84
N ARG A 110 -9.03 1.83 -8.39
CA ARG A 110 -9.94 2.06 -7.26
C ARG A 110 -9.41 1.40 -5.99
N ARG A 111 -8.78 0.23 -6.12
CA ARG A 111 -8.25 -0.53 -4.99
C ARG A 111 -6.81 -0.93 -5.24
N PHE A 112 -5.94 -0.59 -4.30
CA PHE A 112 -4.54 -0.96 -4.34
C PHE A 112 -4.18 -1.74 -3.09
N THR A 113 -3.61 -2.93 -3.27
CA THR A 113 -3.05 -3.73 -2.19
C THR A 113 -1.58 -3.98 -2.48
N TYR A 114 -0.72 -3.66 -1.52
CA TYR A 114 0.70 -3.92 -1.58
C TYR A 114 1.15 -4.61 -0.29
N ASP A 115 1.72 -5.79 -0.45
CA ASP A 115 2.43 -6.51 0.60
C ASP A 115 3.85 -6.76 0.07
N SER A 116 4.86 -6.19 0.74
CA SER A 116 6.27 -6.40 0.38
C SER A 116 6.71 -7.83 0.67
N GLY A 117 6.11 -8.49 1.65
CA GLY A 117 6.56 -9.77 2.18
C GLY A 117 7.91 -9.71 2.90
N ASN A 118 8.19 -10.75 3.69
CA ASN A 118 9.41 -10.90 4.48
C ASN A 118 10.62 -11.45 3.67
N ASP A 119 10.78 -11.06 2.40
CA ASP A 119 11.90 -11.59 1.62
C ASP A 119 13.19 -10.86 2.04
N ASP A 120 14.12 -11.61 2.63
CA ASP A 120 15.51 -11.28 3.10
C ASP A 120 16.41 -10.55 2.07
N MET A 121 15.86 -10.09 0.96
CA MET A 121 16.56 -9.51 -0.18
C MET A 121 17.08 -8.08 0.07
N GLY A 122 16.90 -7.54 1.29
CA GLY A 122 17.53 -6.30 1.74
C GLY A 122 17.24 -5.07 0.88
N ARG A 123 16.08 -5.03 0.21
CA ARG A 123 15.70 -3.88 -0.62
C ARG A 123 14.98 -2.82 0.21
N GLU A 124 15.38 -1.57 0.04
CA GLU A 124 14.72 -0.40 0.62
C GLU A 124 13.24 -0.40 0.23
N PHE A 125 12.39 -0.12 1.22
CA PHE A 125 10.95 -0.08 1.04
C PHE A 125 10.54 1.07 0.10
N VAL A 126 9.40 0.89 -0.58
CA VAL A 126 9.09 1.54 -1.85
C VAL A 126 8.20 2.79 -1.69
N ASP A 127 8.21 3.43 -0.51
CA ASP A 127 7.26 4.49 -0.12
C ASP A 127 7.07 5.63 -1.14
N PRO A 128 8.14 6.25 -1.67
CA PRO A 128 7.98 7.42 -2.54
C PRO A 128 7.42 7.01 -3.91
N ALA A 129 7.63 5.76 -4.30
CA ALA A 129 7.19 5.22 -5.57
C ALA A 129 5.71 4.82 -5.56
N ILE A 130 5.22 4.28 -4.43
CA ILE A 130 3.78 4.06 -4.24
C ILE A 130 3.05 5.40 -4.33
N ALA A 131 3.51 6.38 -3.56
CA ALA A 131 2.97 7.73 -3.54
C ALA A 131 2.88 8.38 -4.92
N SER A 132 4.02 8.52 -5.59
CA SER A 132 4.12 9.16 -6.90
C SER A 132 3.34 8.40 -7.97
N GLY A 133 3.37 7.07 -7.93
CA GLY A 133 2.64 6.22 -8.86
C GLY A 133 1.13 6.33 -8.71
N LEU A 134 0.62 6.38 -7.47
CA LEU A 134 -0.81 6.49 -7.19
C LEU A 134 -1.43 7.83 -7.61
N LEU A 135 -0.62 8.89 -7.81
CA LEU A 135 -1.13 10.18 -8.31
C LEU A 135 -1.86 10.05 -9.66
N ALA A 136 -1.49 9.09 -10.50
CA ALA A 136 -2.22 8.80 -11.74
C ALA A 136 -3.68 8.39 -11.48
N SER A 137 -3.96 7.85 -10.30
CA SER A 137 -5.27 7.34 -9.84
C SER A 137 -5.96 8.27 -8.84
N LYS A 138 -5.49 9.52 -8.71
CA LYS A 138 -5.99 10.49 -7.74
C LYS A 138 -7.52 10.61 -7.72
N GLU A 139 -8.13 10.65 -8.90
CA GLU A 139 -9.58 10.86 -9.06
C GLU A 139 -10.42 9.57 -8.95
N SER A 140 -9.79 8.40 -8.79
CA SER A 140 -10.42 7.09 -8.87
C SER A 140 -10.19 6.21 -7.63
N LEU A 141 -9.08 6.42 -6.92
CA LEU A 141 -8.66 5.59 -5.79
C LEU A 141 -9.63 5.70 -4.60
N GLU A 142 -10.08 4.55 -4.11
CA GLU A 142 -11.05 4.39 -3.02
C GLU A 142 -10.47 3.63 -1.83
N GLU A 143 -9.53 2.72 -2.05
CA GLU A 143 -8.98 1.84 -1.03
C GLU A 143 -7.49 1.63 -1.23
N ILE A 144 -6.72 1.77 -0.14
CA ILE A 144 -5.31 1.44 -0.07
C ILE A 144 -5.10 0.45 1.08
N VAL A 145 -4.44 -0.67 0.77
CA VAL A 145 -4.00 -1.67 1.74
C VAL A 145 -2.49 -1.83 1.63
N LEU A 146 -1.72 -1.43 2.65
CA LEU A 146 -0.27 -1.57 2.68
C LEU A 146 0.16 -2.49 3.82
N SER A 147 0.99 -3.48 3.53
CA SER A 147 1.53 -4.39 4.52
C SER A 147 3.03 -4.52 4.33
N ASN A 148 3.78 -4.49 5.43
CA ASN A 148 5.19 -4.76 5.45
C ASN A 148 5.54 -5.69 6.61
N ASP A 149 6.01 -6.89 6.29
CA ASP A 149 6.47 -7.86 7.29
C ASP A 149 7.85 -7.48 7.89
N LEU A 150 8.55 -6.51 7.29
CA LEU A 150 9.88 -6.13 7.72
C LEU A 150 9.81 -4.97 8.73
N ALA A 151 10.36 -5.21 9.91
CA ALA A 151 10.86 -4.17 10.81
C ALA A 151 12.09 -3.50 10.16
N CYS A 152 11.90 -2.85 9.01
CA CYS A 152 12.98 -2.21 8.29
C CYS A 152 13.43 -0.98 9.08
N GLU A 153 14.64 -1.09 9.63
CA GLU A 153 15.41 0.02 10.21
C GLU A 153 15.52 1.16 9.19
N ALA A 154 15.03 2.33 9.60
CA ALA A 154 15.26 3.68 9.09
C ALA A 154 16.03 3.83 7.75
N SER A 155 15.43 3.44 6.62
CA SER A 155 15.80 4.05 5.33
C SER A 155 15.24 5.48 5.26
N ARG A 156 15.91 6.40 4.55
CA ARG A 156 15.48 7.80 4.41
C ARG A 156 14.03 7.90 3.94
N TRP A 157 13.22 8.67 4.67
CA TRP A 157 11.80 8.81 4.38
C TRP A 157 11.58 9.93 3.38
N TYR A 158 10.78 9.66 2.34
CA TYR A 158 10.17 10.72 1.56
C TYR A 158 8.67 10.65 1.75
N PRO A 159 8.06 11.73 2.23
CA PRO A 159 6.64 11.74 2.45
C PRO A 159 5.87 11.63 1.16
N VAL A 160 4.75 10.93 1.27
CA VAL A 160 3.77 10.77 0.20
C VAL A 160 3.06 12.11 0.02
N SER A 161 2.74 12.48 -1.23
CA SER A 161 1.84 13.62 -1.46
C SER A 161 0.58 13.42 -0.60
N PRO A 162 0.08 14.45 0.11
CA PRO A 162 -0.94 14.26 1.14
C PRO A 162 -2.09 13.39 0.66
N LEU A 163 -2.43 12.33 1.41
CA LEU A 163 -3.59 11.49 1.11
C LEU A 163 -4.89 12.31 1.04
N ALA A 164 -4.92 13.46 1.71
CA ALA A 164 -5.90 14.52 1.59
C ALA A 164 -6.24 14.89 0.14
N SER A 165 -5.31 14.70 -0.80
CA SER A 165 -5.51 14.99 -2.22
C SER A 165 -6.36 13.96 -2.97
N PHE A 166 -6.70 12.82 -2.38
CA PHE A 166 -7.49 11.76 -3.02
C PHE A 166 -8.98 11.85 -2.63
N PRO A 167 -9.84 12.51 -3.43
CA PRO A 167 -11.21 12.87 -3.04
C PRO A 167 -12.18 11.68 -2.89
N LYS A 168 -11.78 10.47 -3.27
CA LYS A 168 -12.59 9.25 -3.17
C LYS A 168 -12.03 8.22 -2.21
N LEU A 169 -10.84 8.46 -1.66
CA LEU A 169 -10.15 7.52 -0.77
C LEU A 169 -10.93 7.43 0.54
N ARG A 170 -11.52 6.26 0.76
CA ARG A 170 -12.45 6.00 1.86
C ARG A 170 -11.96 4.93 2.82
N ILE A 171 -11.03 4.08 2.40
CA ILE A 171 -10.45 3.01 3.21
C ILE A 171 -8.92 3.12 3.16
N ILE A 172 -8.30 3.16 4.33
CA ILE A 172 -6.87 3.00 4.52
C ILE A 172 -6.67 1.84 5.49
N ASP A 173 -5.96 0.80 5.05
CA ASP A 173 -5.49 -0.30 5.88
C ASP A 173 -3.97 -0.38 5.77
N ALA A 174 -3.24 -0.02 6.81
CA ALA A 174 -1.79 -0.04 6.79
C ALA A 174 -1.23 -0.55 8.11
N ASP A 175 -0.05 -1.17 8.11
CA ASP A 175 0.73 -1.25 9.35
C ASP A 175 1.15 0.15 9.83
N PHE A 176 1.46 0.26 11.12
CA PHE A 176 1.76 1.52 11.78
C PHE A 176 2.86 2.29 11.05
N VAL A 177 3.93 1.60 10.65
CA VAL A 177 5.07 2.20 9.96
C VAL A 177 4.63 2.80 8.61
N ASN A 178 3.94 2.02 7.76
CA ASN A 178 3.42 2.50 6.49
C ASN A 178 2.40 3.63 6.67
N PHE A 179 1.59 3.55 7.72
CA PHE A 179 0.62 4.59 8.04
C PHE A 179 1.29 5.92 8.39
N ILE A 180 2.35 5.91 9.20
CA ILE A 180 3.17 7.11 9.47
C ILE A 180 3.76 7.63 8.17
N ARG A 181 4.37 6.76 7.36
CA ARG A 181 5.07 7.14 6.12
C ARG A 181 4.15 7.77 5.08
N LEU A 182 2.92 7.28 4.96
CA LEU A 182 1.88 7.85 4.10
C LEU A 182 1.49 9.29 4.51
N ASN A 183 1.70 9.66 5.77
CA ASN A 183 1.23 10.91 6.36
C ASN A 183 2.38 11.73 6.97
N HIS A 184 3.61 11.50 6.54
CA HIS A 184 4.71 12.38 6.93
C HIS A 184 4.60 13.67 6.09
N LYS A 185 4.95 14.82 6.64
CA LYS A 185 5.01 16.08 5.88
C LYS A 185 6.42 16.24 5.36
N MET A 186 6.63 16.70 4.11
CA MET A 186 7.98 17.09 3.67
C MET A 186 8.51 18.10 4.68
N ALA A 187 9.36 17.65 5.61
CA ALA A 187 10.37 18.52 6.16
C ALA A 187 11.11 19.01 4.93
N GLU A 188 11.00 20.31 4.67
CA GLU A 188 11.82 20.96 3.66
C GLU A 188 13.25 20.71 4.13
N TYR A 189 13.86 19.62 3.66
CA TYR A 189 15.30 19.47 3.71
C TYR A 189 15.80 20.65 2.89
N SER A 190 16.21 21.71 3.59
CA SER A 190 16.97 22.76 2.96
C SER A 190 18.18 22.06 2.38
N GLU A 191 18.19 21.93 1.05
CA GLU A 191 19.39 21.74 0.25
C GLU A 191 20.23 23.01 0.48
N ASP A 192 20.73 23.20 1.70
CA ASP A 192 21.71 24.22 1.97
C ASP A 192 22.99 23.62 1.41
N ASP A 193 23.25 24.00 0.16
CA ASP A 193 24.38 23.68 -0.70
C ASP A 193 25.72 24.03 -0.01
N SER A 194 26.07 23.30 1.05
CA SER A 194 27.45 23.28 1.52
C SER A 194 28.24 22.37 0.59
N GLU A 195 28.70 22.92 -0.53
CA GLU A 195 29.83 22.41 -1.33
C GLU A 195 31.13 22.45 -0.48
N GLY A 196 31.13 21.71 0.63
CA GLY A 196 32.29 21.50 1.48
C GLY A 196 32.83 20.11 1.24
N ASP A 197 33.99 20.02 0.59
CA ASP A 197 34.82 18.81 0.46
C ASP A 197 35.32 18.32 1.84
N SER A 198 34.42 17.89 2.72
CA SER A 198 34.77 17.16 3.94
C SER A 198 34.37 15.71 3.78
N GLU A 199 35.35 14.86 3.47
CA GLU A 199 35.26 13.39 3.44
C GLU A 199 35.04 12.74 4.82
N ASP A 200 34.68 13.52 5.85
CA ASP A 200 34.64 13.05 7.23
C ASP A 200 33.20 13.11 7.77
N ASP A 201 32.71 11.92 8.15
CA ASP A 201 31.60 11.68 9.08
C ASP A 201 30.27 12.38 8.77
N TYR A 202 29.59 11.93 7.71
CA TYR A 202 28.14 12.17 7.58
C TYR A 202 27.41 11.29 8.59
N ASP A 203 27.20 11.81 9.79
CA ASP A 203 26.20 11.39 10.76
C ASP A 203 24.82 11.70 10.21
N GLY A 204 24.43 10.99 9.14
CA GLY A 204 23.05 11.01 8.68
C GLY A 204 22.17 10.65 9.86
N GLU A 205 21.42 11.63 10.37
CA GLU A 205 20.48 11.43 11.46
C GLU A 205 19.57 10.27 11.06
N VAL A 206 19.87 9.11 11.64
CA VAL A 206 19.01 7.95 11.57
C VAL A 206 17.77 8.40 12.30
N PHE A 207 16.65 8.53 11.57
CA PHE A 207 15.36 8.78 12.18
C PHE A 207 15.10 7.63 13.17
N THR A 208 15.39 7.88 14.45
CA THR A 208 15.10 6.96 15.53
C THR A 208 13.61 7.07 15.83
N PHE A 209 13.01 5.99 16.32
CA PHE A 209 11.59 5.96 16.72
C PHE A 209 11.21 7.11 17.67
N ASP A 210 12.16 7.62 18.45
CA ASP A 210 11.94 8.73 19.38
C ASP A 210 11.55 10.06 18.70
N HIS A 211 11.90 10.27 17.42
CA HIS A 211 11.47 11.45 16.65
C HIS A 211 10.07 11.31 16.06
N ILE A 212 9.54 10.09 15.98
CA ILE A 212 8.20 9.83 15.42
C ILE A 212 7.12 10.41 16.34
N GLU A 213 7.34 10.42 17.66
CA GLU A 213 6.35 10.88 18.65
C GLU A 213 6.07 12.39 18.56
N GLU A 214 7.07 13.24 18.23
CA GLU A 214 6.88 14.69 18.10
C GLU A 214 6.16 15.10 16.78
N GLU A 215 6.16 14.24 15.76
CA GLU A 215 5.68 14.56 14.41
C GLU A 215 4.20 14.22 14.15
N ILE A 216 3.50 13.64 15.13
CA ILE A 216 2.10 13.18 14.99
C ILE A 216 1.08 14.34 14.97
N SER A 217 1.50 15.56 15.28
CA SER A 217 0.63 16.74 15.38
C SER A 217 0.04 17.24 14.04
N TRP A 218 0.29 16.56 12.92
CA TRP A 218 -0.23 16.94 11.58
C TRP A 218 -1.15 15.89 10.95
N PHE A 219 -1.54 14.87 11.72
CA PHE A 219 -2.29 13.71 11.21
C PHE A 219 -3.61 14.07 10.55
N ALA A 220 -4.41 14.91 11.20
CA ALA A 220 -5.73 15.23 10.69
C ALA A 220 -5.69 16.02 9.38
N ASP A 221 -4.64 16.83 9.17
CA ASP A 221 -4.48 17.69 7.99
C ASP A 221 -4.12 16.89 6.73
N LEU A 222 -3.66 15.65 6.90
CA LEU A 222 -3.17 14.80 5.80
C LEU A 222 -4.16 13.71 5.40
N MET A 223 -5.25 13.54 6.16
CA MET A 223 -6.31 12.57 5.85
C MET A 223 -7.28 13.08 4.78
N PRO A 224 -7.78 12.21 3.89
CA PRO A 224 -8.84 12.58 2.96
C PRO A 224 -10.16 12.84 3.68
N GLU A 225 -10.87 13.90 3.30
CA GLU A 225 -12.21 14.20 3.84
C GLU A 225 -13.24 13.07 3.59
N SER A 226 -12.98 12.26 2.55
CA SER A 226 -13.78 11.08 2.18
C SER A 226 -13.46 9.83 3.02
N LEU A 227 -12.50 9.87 3.94
CA LEU A 227 -12.11 8.71 4.74
C LEU A 227 -13.30 8.21 5.58
N GLU A 228 -13.68 6.95 5.40
CA GLU A 228 -14.75 6.29 6.16
C GLU A 228 -14.20 5.24 7.13
N HIS A 229 -13.12 4.55 6.75
CA HIS A 229 -12.55 3.43 7.48
C HIS A 229 -11.03 3.55 7.56
N LEU A 230 -10.51 3.55 8.79
CA LEU A 230 -9.08 3.52 9.07
C LEU A 230 -8.74 2.24 9.84
N VAL A 231 -7.82 1.44 9.31
CA VAL A 231 -7.25 0.27 9.98
C VAL A 231 -5.75 0.49 10.09
N VAL A 232 -5.23 0.49 11.32
CA VAL A 232 -3.79 0.57 11.60
C VAL A 232 -3.36 -0.70 12.29
N ARG A 233 -2.45 -1.44 11.69
CA ARG A 233 -1.88 -2.70 12.21
C ARG A 233 -0.58 -2.44 12.94
N ASP A 234 -0.17 -3.38 13.79
CA ASP A 234 1.11 -3.31 14.51
C ASP A 234 1.33 -1.97 15.24
N CYS A 235 0.26 -1.45 15.86
CA CYS A 235 0.24 -0.16 16.52
C CYS A 235 1.22 -0.10 17.70
N SER A 236 1.87 1.05 17.88
CA SER A 236 2.50 1.47 19.14
C SER A 236 1.60 2.43 19.91
N ASP A 237 1.97 2.77 21.15
CA ASP A 237 1.24 3.76 21.97
C ASP A 237 1.13 5.14 21.30
N ALA A 238 2.11 5.51 20.47
CA ALA A 238 2.13 6.80 19.77
C ALA A 238 0.92 6.99 18.83
N ILE A 239 0.25 5.92 18.40
CA ILE A 239 -0.95 6.04 17.55
C ILE A 239 -2.08 6.82 18.24
N PHE A 240 -2.13 6.81 19.58
CA PHE A 240 -3.18 7.49 20.32
C PHE A 240 -3.12 9.02 20.17
N ASP A 241 -1.94 9.60 20.01
CA ASP A 241 -1.80 11.03 19.72
C ASP A 241 -2.34 11.38 18.33
N GLY A 242 -2.19 10.46 17.37
CA GLY A 242 -2.72 10.63 16.01
C GLY A 242 -4.24 10.52 15.98
N VAL A 243 -4.79 9.59 16.76
CA VAL A 243 -6.24 9.47 16.97
C VAL A 243 -6.80 10.69 17.69
N ALA A 244 -6.08 11.22 18.69
CA ALA A 244 -6.44 12.45 19.39
C ALA A 244 -6.59 13.61 18.41
N ASP A 245 -5.56 13.87 17.59
CA ASP A 245 -5.56 14.94 16.60
C ASP A 245 -6.69 14.76 15.57
N LEU A 246 -6.92 13.53 15.11
CA LEU A 246 -7.99 13.20 14.16
C LEU A 246 -9.39 13.49 14.71
N LEU A 247 -9.62 13.16 15.98
CA LEU A 247 -10.91 13.36 16.65
C LEU A 247 -11.13 14.83 17.05
N ASP A 248 -10.09 15.52 17.54
CA ASP A 248 -10.22 16.88 18.07
C ASP A 248 -10.37 17.95 16.99
N ARG A 249 -9.76 17.75 15.80
CA ARG A 249 -9.86 18.72 14.71
C ARG A 249 -11.09 18.55 13.81
N GLY A 250 -11.78 17.42 13.87
CA GLY A 250 -13.01 17.18 13.10
C GLY A 250 -12.85 17.19 11.57
N HIS A 251 -11.63 16.99 11.05
CA HIS A 251 -11.35 17.02 9.61
C HIS A 251 -11.93 15.81 8.86
N ALA A 252 -11.97 14.63 9.50
CA ALA A 252 -12.48 13.41 8.90
C ALA A 252 -14.00 13.24 9.15
N THR A 253 -14.80 14.19 8.66
CA THR A 253 -16.27 14.20 8.89
C THR A 253 -17.00 12.97 8.37
N SER A 254 -16.41 12.23 7.43
CA SER A 254 -16.95 10.99 6.89
C SER A 254 -16.54 9.74 7.68
N LEU A 255 -15.63 9.87 8.65
CA LEU A 255 -15.04 8.75 9.36
C LEU A 255 -16.09 8.03 10.19
N LYS A 256 -16.16 6.71 10.03
CA LYS A 256 -17.14 5.84 10.69
C LYS A 256 -16.45 4.87 11.64
N THR A 257 -15.29 4.34 11.24
CA THR A 257 -14.60 3.32 12.03
C THR A 257 -13.10 3.55 12.06
N ILE A 258 -12.51 3.32 13.23
CA ILE A 258 -11.07 3.22 13.45
C ILE A 258 -10.81 1.86 14.09
N GLU A 259 -9.91 1.07 13.49
CA GLU A 259 -9.47 -0.22 14.03
C GLU A 259 -7.96 -0.16 14.27
N LEU A 260 -7.57 -0.27 15.54
CA LEU A 260 -6.17 -0.29 15.96
C LEU A 260 -5.82 -1.72 16.37
N LYS A 261 -4.91 -2.36 15.63
CA LYS A 261 -4.43 -3.71 15.97
C LYS A 261 -3.05 -3.59 16.60
N PHE A 262 -2.92 -4.11 17.82
CA PHE A 262 -1.68 -4.10 18.58
C PHE A 262 -1.06 -5.49 18.59
N ASP A 263 0.28 -5.53 18.56
CA ASP A 263 1.05 -6.76 18.76
C ASP A 263 0.73 -7.39 20.13
N GLU A 264 0.82 -8.71 20.21
CA GLU A 264 0.56 -9.50 21.42
C GLU A 264 1.45 -9.08 22.59
N TYR A 265 2.66 -8.58 22.29
CA TYR A 265 3.70 -8.22 23.24
C TYR A 265 3.63 -6.76 23.76
N ALA A 266 2.73 -5.92 23.25
CA ALA A 266 2.63 -4.53 23.70
C ALA A 266 2.21 -4.44 25.19
N THR A 267 2.86 -3.55 25.96
CA THR A 267 2.66 -3.44 27.42
C THR A 267 1.35 -2.74 27.76
N MET A 268 0.45 -3.44 28.45
CA MET A 268 -0.99 -3.09 28.58
C MET A 268 -1.34 -1.85 29.41
N ASP A 269 -0.52 -1.44 30.37
CA ASP A 269 -1.00 -0.52 31.43
C ASP A 269 -1.30 0.90 30.91
N SER A 270 -0.57 1.36 29.88
CA SER A 270 -0.89 2.60 29.15
C SER A 270 -2.08 2.38 28.19
N HIS A 271 -2.05 1.30 27.40
CA HIS A 271 -3.02 1.01 26.34
C HIS A 271 -4.46 0.96 26.84
N ASP A 272 -4.70 0.34 28.01
CA ASP A 272 -6.05 0.15 28.53
C ASP A 272 -6.68 1.46 28.98
N ARG A 273 -5.92 2.30 29.70
CA ARG A 273 -6.42 3.60 30.19
C ARG A 273 -6.64 4.60 29.08
N TYR A 274 -5.66 4.73 28.17
CA TYR A 274 -5.79 5.66 27.04
C TYR A 274 -6.86 5.19 26.06
N GLY A 275 -6.92 3.90 25.78
CA GLY A 275 -7.89 3.40 24.81
C GLY A 275 -9.34 3.46 25.30
N GLU A 276 -9.65 3.21 26.57
CA GLU A 276 -11.02 3.41 27.09
C GLU A 276 -11.47 4.88 26.97
N TYR A 277 -10.57 5.82 27.27
CA TYR A 277 -10.83 7.24 27.12
C TYR A 277 -11.13 7.61 25.65
N TRP A 278 -10.27 7.18 24.72
CA TRP A 278 -10.44 7.48 23.29
C TRP A 278 -11.63 6.76 22.66
N GLU A 279 -11.99 5.57 23.11
CA GLU A 279 -13.22 4.89 22.69
C GLU A 279 -14.46 5.68 23.10
N GLY A 280 -14.47 6.20 24.33
CA GLY A 280 -15.51 7.10 24.82
C GLY A 280 -15.63 8.36 23.94
N ARG A 281 -14.50 9.00 23.65
CA ARG A 281 -14.45 10.21 22.83
C ARG A 281 -14.88 9.96 21.38
N ALA A 282 -14.36 8.93 20.73
CA ALA A 282 -14.75 8.55 19.37
C ALA A 282 -16.26 8.30 19.27
N LYS A 283 -16.83 7.63 20.28
CA LYS A 283 -18.27 7.36 20.34
C LYS A 283 -19.11 8.64 20.46
N GLU A 284 -18.63 9.66 21.17
CA GLU A 284 -19.31 10.98 21.22
C GLU A 284 -19.39 11.64 19.85
N GLU A 285 -18.39 11.42 18.99
CA GLU A 285 -18.34 11.87 17.60
C GLU A 285 -19.05 10.91 16.62
N GLY A 286 -19.66 9.83 17.12
CA GLY A 286 -20.36 8.82 16.30
C GLY A 286 -19.43 7.84 15.57
N ILE A 287 -18.15 7.79 15.96
CA ILE A 287 -17.12 6.93 15.39
C ILE A 287 -16.99 5.65 16.24
N VAL A 288 -16.89 4.50 15.58
CA VAL A 288 -16.59 3.22 16.23
C VAL A 288 -15.08 3.02 16.25
N LEU A 289 -14.47 3.27 17.41
CA LEU A 289 -13.08 2.89 17.68
C LEU A 289 -13.03 1.47 18.25
N THR A 290 -12.24 0.61 17.64
CA THR A 290 -11.98 -0.76 18.11
C THR A 290 -10.50 -0.98 18.29
N ARG A 291 -10.14 -1.63 19.39
CA ARG A 291 -8.79 -2.09 19.67
C ARG A 291 -8.78 -3.61 19.64
N VAL A 292 -7.95 -4.18 18.77
CA VAL A 292 -7.78 -5.62 18.64
C VAL A 292 -6.38 -5.98 19.13
N ARG A 293 -6.29 -7.02 19.96
CA ARG A 293 -5.01 -7.53 20.44
C ARG A 293 -4.65 -8.82 19.75
N GLY A 294 -3.42 -8.88 19.27
CA GLY A 294 -2.84 -10.04 18.63
C GLY A 294 -3.37 -10.30 17.23
N ASN A 295 -2.80 -11.31 16.59
CA ASN A 295 -3.24 -11.78 15.28
C ASN A 295 -4.50 -12.63 15.44
N ALA A 296 -5.57 -12.04 15.98
CA ALA A 296 -6.90 -12.60 15.76
C ALA A 296 -7.17 -12.52 14.26
N MET A 297 -7.00 -13.64 13.56
CA MET A 297 -7.31 -13.77 12.13
C MET A 297 -8.64 -13.05 11.83
N PRO A 298 -8.70 -12.16 10.83
CA PRO A 298 -9.93 -11.44 10.53
C PRO A 298 -11.03 -12.46 10.23
N VAL A 299 -12.23 -12.22 10.79
CA VAL A 299 -13.41 -13.10 10.68
C VAL A 299 -13.77 -13.43 9.22
N LEU A 300 -13.31 -12.64 8.26
CA LEU A 300 -13.47 -12.85 6.82
C LEU A 300 -12.64 -14.01 6.24
N GLU A 301 -11.55 -14.45 6.88
CA GLU A 301 -10.74 -15.60 6.43
C GLU A 301 -11.24 -16.96 6.94
N MET A 302 -12.08 -17.00 7.99
CA MET A 302 -12.65 -18.27 8.45
C MET A 302 -13.71 -18.82 7.48
N ALA A 303 -14.36 -17.96 6.70
CA ALA A 303 -15.34 -18.37 5.69
C ALA A 303 -14.69 -18.97 4.41
N SER A 304 -13.42 -18.68 4.14
CA SER A 304 -12.70 -19.17 2.95
C SER A 304 -11.92 -20.48 3.20
N LEU A 305 -11.74 -20.90 4.46
CA LEU A 305 -10.99 -22.10 4.82
C LEU A 305 -11.85 -23.35 5.08
N GLY A 306 -13.17 -23.24 5.12
CA GLY A 306 -14.07 -24.41 5.21
C GLY A 306 -13.82 -25.31 6.43
N LEU A 307 -13.36 -24.72 7.53
CA LEU A 307 -13.21 -25.40 8.80
C LEU A 307 -14.37 -24.98 9.71
N ASP A 308 -15.37 -25.87 9.81
CA ASP A 308 -16.34 -25.90 10.91
C ASP A 308 -15.70 -26.50 12.18
#